data_AF-X0YBU0-F1
#
_entry.id   AF-X0YBU0-F1
#
_cell.length_a   1.000
_cell.length_b   1.000
_cell.length_c   1.000
_cell.angle_alpha   90.00
_cell.angle_beta   90.00
_cell.angle_gamma   90.00
#
_symmetry.space_group_name_H-M   'P 1'
#
loop_
_entity.id
_entity.type
_entity.pdbx_description
1 polymer ?
#
loop_
_entity_poly.entity_id
_entity_poly.type
_entity_poly.pdbx_seq_one_letter_code
_entity_poly.pdbx_strand_id
1 'polypeptide(L)' 'MTIIQITCPSCKKKGNIEISDDAIKNVSRGLLAINVASNIICDHSFITYVDKNLSIRDYFIADFQIEIPDIAPTEDTEAK' A
#
# COMPACT_ATOMS: atom_id res chain seq x y z
N MET A 1 -13.55 3.55 9.41
CA MET A 1 -12.42 4.17 8.71
C MET A 1 -11.46 4.66 9.76
N THR A 2 -10.19 4.33 9.63
CA THR A 2 -9.16 4.70 10.60
C THR A 2 -8.04 5.47 9.92
N ILE A 3 -7.64 6.60 10.52
CA ILE A 3 -6.56 7.45 10.02
C ILE A 3 -5.31 7.12 10.81
N ILE A 4 -4.21 6.79 10.12
CA ILE A 4 -2.90 6.63 10.74
C ILE A 4 -1.91 7.65 10.18
N GLN A 5 -1.07 8.18 11.05
CA GLN A 5 -0.02 9.10 10.66
C GLN A 5 1.26 8.31 10.39
N ILE A 6 1.75 8.36 9.15
CA ILE A 6 2.98 7.71 8.73
C ILE A 6 4.06 8.75 8.41
N THR A 7 5.32 8.34 8.46
CA THR A 7 6.46 9.21 8.16
C THR A 7 7.25 8.60 7.01
N CYS A 8 7.54 9.39 5.98
CA CYS A 8 8.36 8.92 4.86
C CYS A 8 9.77 8.57 5.36
N PRO A 9 10.29 7.35 5.12
CA PRO A 9 11.63 6.95 5.53
C PRO A 9 12.75 7.73 4.81
N SER A 10 12.48 8.25 3.60
CA SER A 10 13.48 8.98 2.80
C SER A 10 13.61 10.46 3.22
N CYS A 11 12.50 11.20 3.27
CA CYS A 11 12.52 12.65 3.54
C CYS A 11 11.98 13.06 4.91
N LYS A 12 11.52 12.11 5.74
CA LYS A 12 10.94 12.34 7.07
C LYS A 12 9.68 13.20 7.09
N LYS A 13 9.05 13.42 5.93
CA LYS A 13 7.76 14.12 5.84
C LYS A 13 6.66 13.26 6.46
N LYS A 14 5.80 13.87 7.27
CA LYS A 14 4.64 13.22 7.87
C LYS A 14 3.45 13.32 6.94
N GLY A 15 2.65 12.26 6.87
CA GLY A 15 1.39 12.25 6.15
C GLY A 15 0.40 11.32 6.80
N ASN A 16 -0.86 11.48 6.44
CA ASN A 16 -1.95 10.67 6.97
C ASN A 16 -2.46 9.76 5.85
N ILE A 17 -2.62 8.49 6.16
CA ILE A 17 -3.28 7.54 5.27
C ILE A 17 -4.54 7.02 5.93
N GLU A 18 -5.59 6.90 5.11
CA GLU A 18 -6.87 6.38 5.53
C GLU A 18 -6.95 4.89 5.17
N ILE A 19 -7.30 4.08 6.16
CA ILE A 19 -7.40 2.64 6.03
C ILE A 19 -8.84 2.22 6.34
N SER A 20 -9.45 1.49 5.40
CA SER A 20 -10.77 0.89 5.60
C SER A 20 -10.71 -0.20 6.66
N ASP A 21 -11.72 -0.27 7.52
CA ASP A 21 -11.76 -1.25 8.62
C ASP A 21 -11.76 -2.70 8.09
N ASP A 22 -12.28 -2.91 6.89
CA ASP A 22 -12.23 -4.20 6.19
C ASP A 22 -10.81 -4.63 5.85
N ALA A 23 -9.93 -3.70 5.48
CA ALA A 23 -8.53 -4.01 5.19
C ALA A 23 -7.80 -4.50 6.45
N ILE A 24 -8.14 -3.94 7.62
CA ILE A 24 -7.57 -4.33 8.93
C ILE A 24 -8.11 -5.71 9.39
N LYS A 25 -9.41 -5.96 9.19
CA LYS A 25 -10.04 -7.23 9.59
C LYS A 25 -9.55 -8.42 8.76
N ASN A 26 -9.28 -8.20 7.47
CA ASN A 26 -8.85 -9.25 6.55
C ASN A 26 -7.35 -9.59 6.63
N VAL A 27 -6.60 -8.97 7.56
CA VAL A 27 -5.18 -9.26 7.75
C VAL A 27 -4.98 -10.66 8.36
N SER A 28 -4.64 -11.62 7.51
CA SER A 28 -4.50 -13.04 7.86
C SER A 28 -3.24 -13.32 8.69
N ARG A 29 -2.17 -12.52 8.52
CA ARG A 29 -0.86 -12.74 9.17
C ARG A 29 -0.48 -11.69 10.22
N GLY A 30 -1.44 -10.89 10.71
CA GLY A 30 -1.21 -9.87 11.72
C GLY A 30 -0.53 -8.57 11.26
N LEU A 31 0.01 -8.55 10.03
CA LEU A 31 0.71 -7.41 9.42
C LEU A 31 0.05 -7.03 8.08
N LEU A 32 -0.33 -5.77 7.94
CA LEU A 32 -0.85 -5.16 6.72
C LEU A 32 0.29 -4.45 6.00
N ALA A 33 0.55 -4.82 4.75
CA ALA A 33 1.49 -4.12 3.88
C ALA A 33 0.72 -3.13 3.02
N ILE A 34 1.05 -1.85 3.13
CA ILE A 34 0.38 -0.78 2.40
C ILE A 34 1.39 -0.15 1.45
N ASN A 35 1.09 -0.20 0.15
CA ASN A 35 1.87 0.54 -0.84
C ASN A 35 1.45 2.02 -0.80
N VAL A 36 2.39 2.89 -0.42
CA VAL A 36 2.24 4.34 -0.45
C VAL A 36 2.86 4.83 -1.75
N ALA A 37 2.00 5.13 -2.72
CA ALA A 37 2.43 5.68 -4.00
C ALA A 37 3.00 7.10 -3.86
N SER A 38 3.79 7.50 -4.85
CA SER A 38 4.27 8.86 -5.00
C SER A 38 3.09 9.84 -5.02
N ASN A 39 3.28 11.05 -4.47
CA ASN A 39 2.27 12.09 -4.29
C ASN A 39 1.19 11.84 -3.21
N ILE A 40 1.15 10.69 -2.55
CA ILE A 40 0.25 10.51 -1.39
C ILE A 40 0.73 11.35 -0.19
N ILE A 41 2.05 11.40 0.05
CA ILE A 41 2.66 12.18 1.16
C ILE A 41 3.79 13.07 0.63
N CYS A 42 4.63 12.48 -0.21
CA CYS A 42 5.79 13.08 -0.86
C CYS A 42 6.04 12.37 -2.18
N ASP A 43 7.09 12.78 -2.88
CA ASP A 43 7.45 12.24 -4.19
C ASP A 43 8.05 10.82 -4.15
N HIS A 44 8.29 10.27 -2.94
CA HIS A 44 8.80 8.91 -2.75
C HIS A 44 7.67 7.90 -2.63
N SER A 45 7.82 6.76 -3.31
CA SER A 45 7.03 5.55 -3.08
C SER A 45 7.72 4.65 -2.06
N PHE A 46 6.93 4.03 -1.19
CA PHE A 46 7.43 3.07 -0.20
C PHE A 46 6.28 2.20 0.32
N ILE A 47 6.63 1.05 0.89
CA ILE A 47 5.68 0.16 1.56
C ILE A 47 5.78 0.40 3.07
N THR A 48 4.66 0.60 3.73
CA THR A 48 4.59 0.67 5.19
C THR A 48 3.90 -0.58 5.73
N TYR A 49 4.48 -1.15 6.78
CA TYR A 49 3.91 -2.30 7.47
C TYR A 49 3.20 -1.85 8.74
N VAL A 50 1.92 -2.15 8.83
CA VAL A 50 1.04 -1.73 9.93
C VAL A 50 0.46 -2.97 10.58
N ASP A 51 0.49 -3.06 11.90
CA ASP A 51 -0.13 -4.19 12.60
C ASP A 51 -1.63 -3.97 12.86
N LYS A 52 -2.29 -4.97 13.45
CA LYS A 52 -3.71 -4.88 13.85
C LYS A 52 -4.00 -3.83 14.92
N ASN A 53 -2.98 -3.35 15.64
CA ASN A 53 -3.09 -2.29 16.63
C ASN A 53 -2.82 -0.92 16.02
N LEU A 54 -2.83 -0.81 14.68
CA LEU A 54 -2.59 0.43 13.94
C LEU A 54 -1.19 1.02 14.19
N SER A 55 -0.26 0.19 14.65
CA SER A 55 1.11 0.58 14.91
C SER A 55 1.97 0.25 13.71
N ILE A 56 2.77 1.23 13.29
CA ILE A 56 3.75 1.06 12.23
C ILE A 56 4.88 0.20 12.76
N ARG A 57 5.17 -0.90 12.07
CA ARG A 57 6.21 -1.84 12.44
C ARG A 57 7.48 -1.64 11.65
N ASP A 58 7.37 -1.35 10.36
CA ASP A 58 8.53 -1.14 9.50
C ASP A 58 8.18 -0.36 8.23
N TYR A 59 9.21 0.13 7.55
CA TYR A 59 9.14 0.77 6.25
C TYR A 59 10.08 0.09 5.26
N PHE A 60 9.62 -0.10 4.03
CA PHE A 60 10.41 -0.70 2.97
C PHE A 60 10.38 0.18 1.73
N ILE A 61 11.56 0.50 1.20
CA ILE A 61 11.72 1.23 -0.07
C ILE A 61 12.20 0.21 -1.10
N ALA A 62 11.46 0.03 -2.19
CA ALA A 62 11.88 -0.85 -3.27
C ALA A 62 12.91 -0.13 -4.15
N ASP A 63 13.97 -0.84 -4.53
CA ASP A 63 14.97 -0.31 -5.48
C ASP A 63 14.41 -0.11 -6.89
N PHE A 64 13.44 -0.93 -7.28
CA PHE A 64 12.67 -0.82 -8.51
C PHE A 64 11.26 -1.40 -8.32
N GLN A 65 10.27 -0.86 -9.01
CA GLN A 65 8.90 -1.37 -9.05
C GLN A 65 8.57 -1.73 -10.50
N ILE A 66 8.04 -2.93 -10.72
CA ILE A 66 7.56 -3.36 -12.03
C ILE A 66 6.07 -3.06 -12.09
N GLU A 67 5.66 -2.24 -13.04
CA GLU A 67 4.25 -2.00 -13.34
C GLU A 67 3.73 -3.15 -14.22
N ILE A 68 2.62 -3.76 -13.83
CA ILE A 68 1.95 -4.73 -14.69
C ILE A 68 1.20 -3.91 -15.75
N PRO A 69 1.47 -4.10 -17.04
CA PRO A 69 0.71 -3.41 -18.09
C PRO A 69 -0.77 -3.77 -17.98
N ASP A 70 -1.65 -2.81 -18.28
CA ASP A 70 -3.10 -3.05 -18.37
C ASP A 70 -3.37 -4.08 -19.47
N ILE A 71 -3.48 -5.35 -19.07
CA ILE A 71 -3.96 -6.41 -19.95
C ILE A 71 -5.46 -6.17 -20.04
N ALA A 72 -5.90 -5.48 -21.09
CA ALA A 72 -7.31 -5.46 -21.44
C ALA A 72 -7.79 -6.92 -21.51
N PRO A 73 -8.91 -7.28 -20.84
CA PRO A 73 -9.44 -8.63 -20.93
C PRO A 73 -9.69 -8.93 -22.40
N THR A 74 -8.90 -9.82 -22.99
CA THR A 74 -9.20 -10.38 -24.30
C THR A 74 -10.46 -11.21 -24.10
N GLU A 75 -11.57 -10.77 -24.70
CA GLU A 75 -12.77 -11.58 -24.82
C GLU A 75 -12.38 -12.91 -25.47
N ASP A 76 -12.33 -13.98 -24.67
CA ASP A 76 -12.23 -15.35 -25.18
C ASP A 76 -13.44 -15.58 -26.10
N THR A 77 -13.23 -15.43 -27.41
CA THR A 77 -14.20 -15.86 -28.41
C THR A 77 -14.13 -17.38 -28.45
N GLU A 78 -14.92 -18.04 -27.60
CA GLU A 78 -15.26 -19.46 -27.78
C GLU A 78 -16.08 -19.58 -29.08
N ALA A 79 -15.37 -19.83 -30.18
CA ALA A 79 -15.98 -20.36 -31.39
C ALA A 79 -16.42 -21.81 -31.10
N LYS A 80 -17.73 -22.04 -31.09
CA LYS A 80 -18.34 -23.36 -31.14
C LYS A 80 -19.31 -23.45 -32.30
#